data_AF-A0A8E2JWN0-F1
#
_entry.id   AF-A0A8E2JWN0-F1
#
_cell.length_a   1.000
_cell.length_b   1.000
_cell.length_c   1.000
_cell.angle_alpha   90.00
_cell.angle_beta   90.00
_cell.angle_gamma   90.00
#
_symmetry.space_group_name_H-M   'P 1'
#
loop_
_entity.id
_entity.type
_entity.pdbx_description
1 polymer ?
#
loop_
_entity_poly.entity_id
_entity_poly.type
_entity_poly.pdbx_seq_one_letter_code
_entity_poly.pdbx_strand_id
1 'polypeptide(L)'
;MSLILAVTKLVFFENYHDFRVDPEASLFEEFHRLARKRQWKQGANSKLFEKSWCQCFGDDIPVGLNIDELVNNTESLDDDEALLVSKLQNLRIDKKRKSKIKKSAVAPQFTFHYGEDASNFEKWQQLCLDCGIKLVPDSIKQCKLELRRLSINIYDFLNAKREEQVPYKFPSKKALVKDLQRPGRKYPLELAKGNKFLRILLVECW
;
A
#
# COMPACT_ATOMS: atom_id res chain seq x y z
N MET A 1 -29.51 18.41 -3.85
CA MET A 1 -28.09 18.11 -3.66
C MET A 1 -27.95 16.65 -3.29
N SER A 2 -27.34 15.83 -4.14
CA SER A 2 -27.17 14.38 -3.91
C SER A 2 -26.33 14.12 -2.65
N LEU A 3 -26.82 13.21 -1.79
CA LEU A 3 -26.13 12.82 -0.56
C LEU A 3 -24.80 12.09 -0.86
N ILE A 4 -24.72 11.37 -1.98
CA ILE A 4 -23.48 10.72 -2.46
C ILE A 4 -22.37 11.74 -2.66
N LEU A 5 -22.68 12.87 -3.31
CA LEU A 5 -21.69 13.89 -3.62
C LEU A 5 -21.19 14.55 -2.33
N ALA A 6 -22.06 14.79 -1.35
CA ALA A 6 -21.68 15.38 -0.06
C ALA A 6 -20.81 14.44 0.80
N VAL A 7 -21.10 13.13 0.84
CA VAL A 7 -20.34 12.16 1.66
C VAL A 7 -18.95 11.89 1.07
N THR A 8 -18.84 11.79 -0.25
CA THR A 8 -17.54 11.64 -0.94
C THR A 8 -16.68 12.89 -0.82
N LYS A 9 -17.30 14.08 -0.88
CA LYS A 9 -16.67 15.38 -0.64
C LYS A 9 -15.98 15.44 0.73
N LEU A 10 -16.66 15.10 1.81
CA LEU A 10 -16.10 15.29 3.17
C LEU A 10 -14.87 14.39 3.45
N VAL A 11 -14.90 13.11 3.10
CA VAL A 11 -13.85 12.15 3.49
C VAL A 11 -12.53 12.37 2.75
N PHE A 12 -12.56 12.86 1.51
CA PHE A 12 -11.34 13.14 0.76
C PHE A 12 -10.66 14.42 1.29
N PHE A 13 -11.43 15.50 1.48
CA PHE A 13 -10.90 16.80 1.88
C PHE A 13 -10.45 16.86 3.35
N GLU A 14 -10.94 15.97 4.22
CA GLU A 14 -10.45 15.83 5.61
C GLU A 14 -8.93 15.62 5.72
N ASN A 15 -8.29 15.07 4.69
CA ASN A 15 -6.82 14.91 4.66
C ASN A 15 -6.07 16.22 4.42
N TYR A 16 -6.77 17.32 4.19
CA TYR A 16 -6.22 18.64 3.86
C TYR A 16 -6.75 19.69 4.82
N HIS A 17 -6.26 19.69 6.07
CA HIS A 17 -6.77 20.56 7.15
C HIS A 17 -6.67 22.07 6.87
N ASP A 18 -5.75 22.49 5.99
CA ASP A 18 -5.62 23.89 5.55
C ASP A 18 -6.60 24.26 4.42
N PHE A 19 -7.35 23.30 3.89
CA PHE A 19 -8.32 23.48 2.83
C PHE A 19 -9.74 23.46 3.39
N ARG A 20 -10.36 24.64 3.47
CA ARG A 20 -11.76 24.78 3.91
C ARG A 20 -12.67 24.52 2.74
N VAL A 21 -13.44 23.43 2.80
CA VAL A 21 -14.37 23.03 1.76
C VAL A 21 -15.53 24.02 1.68
N ASP A 22 -15.84 24.49 0.48
CA ASP A 22 -17.04 25.27 0.22
C ASP A 22 -18.23 24.31 0.08
N PRO A 23 -19.25 24.37 0.96
CA PRO A 23 -20.40 23.48 0.89
C PRO A 23 -21.23 23.66 -0.39
N GLU A 24 -21.25 24.86 -0.97
CA GLU A 24 -22.10 25.21 -2.12
C GLU A 24 -21.47 24.84 -3.47
N ALA A 25 -20.13 24.73 -3.53
CA ALA A 25 -19.42 24.32 -4.73
C ALA A 25 -19.57 22.82 -5.02
N SER A 26 -19.45 22.39 -6.26
CA SER A 26 -19.49 20.96 -6.57
C SER A 26 -18.25 20.21 -6.07
N LEU A 27 -18.32 18.89 -5.98
CA LEU A 27 -17.14 18.07 -5.65
C LEU A 27 -16.05 18.22 -6.72
N PHE A 28 -16.44 18.31 -8.00
CA PHE A 28 -15.54 18.53 -9.12
C PHE A 28 -14.83 19.89 -8.99
N GLU A 29 -15.56 20.95 -8.68
CA GLU A 29 -15.02 22.30 -8.49
C GLU A 29 -14.07 22.36 -7.29
N GLU A 30 -14.45 21.75 -6.17
CA GLU A 30 -13.63 21.70 -4.96
C GLU A 30 -12.34 20.91 -5.17
N PHE A 31 -12.41 19.80 -5.91
CA PHE A 31 -11.22 19.02 -6.25
C PHE A 31 -10.26 19.85 -7.09
N HIS A 32 -10.76 20.57 -8.10
CA HIS A 32 -9.93 21.45 -8.93
C HIS A 32 -9.42 22.67 -8.17
N ARG A 33 -10.19 23.20 -7.21
CA ARG A 33 -9.74 24.28 -6.32
C ARG A 33 -8.59 23.82 -5.42
N LEU A 34 -8.69 22.61 -4.86
CA LEU A 34 -7.59 22.00 -4.12
C LEU A 34 -6.38 21.76 -5.03
N ALA A 35 -6.59 21.19 -6.22
CA ALA A 35 -5.51 20.91 -7.18
C ALA A 35 -4.76 22.19 -7.55
N ARG A 36 -5.47 23.30 -7.77
CA ARG A 36 -4.88 24.64 -7.99
C ARG A 36 -4.10 25.13 -6.78
N LYS A 37 -4.68 25.06 -5.58
CA LYS A 37 -4.00 25.45 -4.34
C LYS A 37 -2.70 24.65 -4.11
N ARG A 38 -2.71 23.38 -4.48
CA ARG A 38 -1.55 22.47 -4.39
C ARG A 38 -0.63 22.50 -5.61
N GLN A 39 -0.93 23.34 -6.61
CA GLN A 39 -0.16 23.48 -7.85
C GLN A 39 0.03 22.15 -8.60
N TRP A 40 -0.97 21.28 -8.58
CA TRP A 40 -0.93 20.03 -9.35
C TRP A 40 -1.11 20.33 -10.84
N LYS A 41 -0.25 19.72 -11.67
CA LYS A 41 -0.49 19.65 -13.13
C LYS A 41 -1.80 18.89 -13.33
N GLN A 42 -2.76 19.49 -14.03
CA GLN A 42 -4.11 18.93 -14.18
C GLN A 42 -4.18 17.95 -15.36
N GLY A 43 -5.11 17.00 -15.26
CA GLY A 43 -5.38 16.01 -16.31
C GLY A 43 -4.62 14.68 -16.14
N ALA A 44 -4.99 13.71 -16.99
CA ALA A 44 -4.52 12.32 -16.92
C ALA A 44 -2.99 12.15 -17.06
N ASN A 45 -2.30 13.14 -17.63
CA ASN A 45 -0.84 13.11 -17.77
C ASN A 45 -0.08 13.44 -16.48
N SER A 46 -0.79 13.68 -15.38
CA SER A 46 -0.21 13.98 -14.08
C SER A 46 -0.52 12.87 -13.09
N LYS A 47 0.49 12.05 -12.79
CA LYS A 47 0.36 10.92 -11.86
C LYS A 47 -0.16 11.31 -10.48
N LEU A 48 0.18 12.51 -10.01
CA LEU A 48 -0.29 13.02 -8.72
C LEU A 48 -1.76 13.44 -8.80
N PHE A 49 -2.16 14.10 -9.89
CA PHE A 49 -3.54 14.49 -10.12
C PHE A 49 -4.44 13.28 -10.34
N GLU A 50 -4.04 12.34 -11.19
CA GLU A 50 -4.72 11.06 -11.44
C GLU A 50 -4.88 10.27 -10.15
N LYS A 51 -3.82 10.13 -9.34
CA LYS A 51 -3.91 9.43 -8.06
C LYS A 51 -4.88 10.12 -7.09
N SER A 52 -4.81 11.43 -6.97
CA SER A 52 -5.74 12.19 -6.12
C SER A 52 -7.18 12.12 -6.66
N TRP A 53 -7.35 12.10 -7.98
CA TRP A 53 -8.64 11.94 -8.66
C TRP A 53 -9.27 10.59 -8.31
N CYS A 54 -8.52 9.50 -8.48
CA CYS A 54 -8.92 8.15 -8.06
C CYS A 54 -9.31 8.07 -6.58
N GLN A 55 -8.64 8.81 -5.71
CA GLN A 55 -8.98 8.84 -4.28
C GLN A 55 -10.26 9.62 -3.96
N CYS A 56 -10.57 10.65 -4.76
CA CYS A 56 -11.73 11.53 -4.58
C CYS A 56 -12.98 10.96 -5.27
N PHE A 57 -12.86 10.49 -6.51
CA PHE A 57 -13.96 10.06 -7.37
C PHE A 57 -14.03 8.54 -7.60
N GLY A 58 -12.93 7.80 -7.35
CA GLY A 58 -12.83 6.36 -7.65
C GLY A 58 -12.06 6.07 -8.94
N ASP A 59 -11.61 4.82 -9.09
CA ASP A 59 -10.80 4.37 -10.24
C ASP A 59 -11.64 4.16 -11.51
N ASP A 60 -12.95 4.00 -11.36
CA ASP A 60 -13.89 3.74 -12.46
C ASP A 60 -14.33 5.03 -13.18
N ILE A 61 -13.99 6.20 -12.63
CA ILE A 61 -14.34 7.50 -13.19
C ILE A 61 -13.16 8.06 -14.00
N PRO A 62 -13.31 8.28 -15.32
CA PRO A 62 -12.26 8.87 -16.15
C PRO A 62 -11.73 10.18 -15.59
N VAL A 63 -10.39 10.34 -15.60
CA VAL A 63 -9.72 11.51 -15.05
C VAL A 63 -10.10 12.77 -15.81
N GLY A 64 -10.62 13.77 -15.10
CA GLY A 64 -11.03 15.04 -15.68
C GLY A 64 -12.44 15.05 -16.28
N LEU A 65 -13.21 13.97 -16.12
CA LEU A 65 -14.62 13.95 -16.51
C LEU A 65 -15.41 14.96 -15.65
N ASN A 66 -16.20 15.81 -16.29
CA ASN A 66 -17.10 16.73 -15.60
C ASN A 66 -18.31 15.97 -15.07
N ILE A 67 -18.27 15.58 -13.80
CA ILE A 67 -19.31 14.76 -13.16
C ILE A 67 -20.60 15.57 -12.98
N ASP A 68 -20.50 16.90 -12.81
CA ASP A 68 -21.66 17.76 -12.61
C ASP A 68 -22.59 17.73 -13.85
N GLU A 69 -22.01 17.56 -15.04
CA GLU A 69 -22.75 17.44 -16.29
C GLU A 69 -23.49 16.11 -16.43
N LEU A 70 -23.01 15.02 -15.81
CA LEU A 70 -23.70 13.73 -15.77
C LEU A 70 -24.80 13.69 -14.71
N VAL A 71 -24.53 14.25 -13.53
CA VAL A 71 -25.46 14.25 -12.40
C VAL A 71 -26.69 15.12 -12.69
N ASN A 72 -26.52 16.28 -13.34
CA ASN A 72 -27.63 17.16 -13.69
C ASN A 72 -28.57 16.58 -14.76
N ASN A 73 -28.16 15.53 -15.47
CA ASN A 73 -28.99 14.82 -16.45
C ASN A 73 -29.69 13.57 -15.88
N THR A 74 -29.41 13.21 -14.62
CA THR A 74 -29.96 12.00 -13.98
C THR A 74 -31.10 12.40 -13.05
N GLU A 75 -32.20 12.87 -13.64
CA GLU A 75 -33.43 13.16 -12.92
C GLU A 75 -34.28 11.87 -12.85
N SER A 76 -34.19 11.13 -11.73
CA SER A 76 -35.32 10.50 -11.01
C SER A 76 -34.89 9.35 -10.07
N LEU A 77 -35.49 9.35 -8.86
CA LEU A 77 -35.86 8.24 -7.95
C LEU A 77 -34.88 7.69 -6.89
N ASP A 78 -35.18 8.07 -5.63
CA ASP A 78 -35.65 7.27 -4.48
C ASP A 78 -34.97 5.94 -4.09
N ASP A 79 -34.67 5.83 -2.78
CA ASP A 79 -34.24 4.67 -1.96
C ASP A 79 -32.98 3.87 -2.36
N ASP A 80 -32.66 3.77 -3.63
CA ASP A 80 -31.50 3.02 -4.13
C ASP A 80 -30.17 3.74 -3.90
N GLU A 81 -30.18 5.08 -3.77
CA GLU A 81 -28.98 5.90 -3.54
C GLU A 81 -28.34 5.58 -2.17
N ALA A 82 -29.16 5.42 -1.13
CA ALA A 82 -28.71 5.06 0.22
C ALA A 82 -28.13 3.63 0.27
N LEU A 83 -28.72 2.71 -0.51
CA LEU A 83 -28.22 1.35 -0.67
C LEU A 83 -26.89 1.33 -1.44
N LEU A 84 -26.73 2.17 -2.45
CA LEU A 84 -25.50 2.31 -3.22
C LEU A 84 -24.38 2.91 -2.35
N VAL A 85 -24.67 3.95 -1.55
CA VAL A 85 -23.73 4.54 -0.57
C VAL A 85 -23.24 3.48 0.41
N SER A 86 -24.15 2.72 1.02
CA SER A 86 -23.81 1.63 1.95
C SER A 86 -22.97 0.56 1.26
N LYS A 87 -23.32 0.16 0.03
CA LYS A 87 -22.53 -0.80 -0.77
C LYS A 87 -21.13 -0.26 -1.08
N LEU A 88 -20.98 1.01 -1.46
CA LEU A 88 -19.69 1.63 -1.79
C LEU A 88 -18.80 1.80 -0.56
N GLN A 89 -19.37 2.21 0.58
CA GLN A 89 -18.65 2.27 1.86
C GLN A 89 -18.16 0.89 2.29
N ASN A 90 -19.01 -0.13 2.20
CA ASN A 90 -18.65 -1.52 2.52
C ASN A 90 -17.59 -2.08 1.57
N LEU A 91 -17.70 -1.82 0.26
CA LEU A 91 -16.69 -2.21 -0.73
C LEU A 91 -15.34 -1.54 -0.48
N ARG A 92 -15.32 -0.27 -0.04
CA ARG A 92 -14.09 0.44 0.34
C ARG A 92 -13.48 -0.13 1.62
N ILE A 93 -14.30 -0.46 2.61
CA ILE A 93 -13.89 -1.14 3.84
C ILE A 93 -13.33 -2.53 3.50
N ASP A 94 -13.95 -3.27 2.59
CA ASP A 94 -13.51 -4.60 2.16
C ASP A 94 -12.24 -4.55 1.31
N LYS A 95 -12.06 -3.56 0.44
CA LYS A 95 -10.79 -3.33 -0.27
C LYS A 95 -9.66 -2.98 0.72
N LYS A 96 -9.92 -2.10 1.71
CA LYS A 96 -8.96 -1.80 2.79
C LYS A 96 -8.66 -3.02 3.66
N ARG A 97 -9.68 -3.80 4.06
CA ARG A 97 -9.55 -5.04 4.83
C ARG A 97 -8.81 -6.10 4.05
N LYS A 98 -9.12 -6.34 2.77
CA LYS A 98 -8.41 -7.29 1.89
C LYS A 98 -6.96 -6.86 1.65
N SER A 99 -6.66 -5.57 1.50
CA SER A 99 -5.28 -5.06 1.44
C SER A 99 -4.53 -5.25 2.76
N LYS A 100 -5.18 -4.99 3.90
CA LYS A 100 -4.60 -5.21 5.23
C LYS A 100 -4.40 -6.69 5.54
N ILE A 101 -5.35 -7.56 5.18
CA ILE A 101 -5.27 -9.02 5.31
C ILE A 101 -4.20 -9.59 4.37
N LYS A 102 -4.12 -9.14 3.11
CA LYS A 102 -3.02 -9.54 2.21
C LYS A 102 -1.65 -9.10 2.74
N LYS A 103 -1.57 -7.99 3.50
CA LYS A 103 -0.32 -7.55 4.17
C LYS A 103 -0.07 -8.25 5.50
N SER A 104 -1.10 -8.66 6.24
CA SER A 104 -0.99 -9.30 7.56
C SER A 104 -0.94 -10.82 7.51
N ALA A 105 -1.46 -11.48 6.47
CA ALA A 105 -1.38 -12.93 6.29
C ALA A 105 0.07 -13.42 6.12
N VAL A 106 0.92 -12.55 5.59
CA VAL A 106 2.32 -12.80 5.29
C VAL A 106 3.15 -13.13 6.54
N ALA A 107 2.83 -12.51 7.70
CA ALA A 107 3.54 -12.79 8.95
C ALA A 107 3.25 -14.21 9.48
N PRO A 108 1.98 -14.68 9.57
CA PRO A 108 1.64 -16.07 9.85
C PRO A 108 2.31 -17.08 8.93
N GLN A 109 2.36 -16.85 7.61
CA GLN A 109 3.05 -17.77 6.70
C GLN A 109 4.56 -17.82 6.99
N PHE A 110 5.20 -16.68 7.24
CA PHE A 110 6.61 -16.66 7.59
C PHE A 110 6.88 -17.40 8.92
N THR A 111 6.09 -17.11 9.96
CA THR A 111 6.18 -17.81 11.25
C THR A 111 5.91 -19.30 11.09
N PHE A 112 4.99 -19.72 10.21
CA PHE A 112 4.78 -21.15 9.92
C PHE A 112 6.03 -21.81 9.32
N HIS A 113 6.74 -21.15 8.40
CA HIS A 113 7.92 -21.73 7.75
C HIS A 113 9.19 -21.72 8.63
N TYR A 114 9.46 -20.61 9.32
CA TYR A 114 10.72 -20.41 10.05
C TYR A 114 10.58 -20.42 11.57
N GLY A 115 9.36 -20.31 12.09
CA GLY A 115 9.11 -20.14 13.52
C GLY A 115 9.53 -18.77 14.05
N GLU A 116 9.59 -18.68 15.37
CA GLU A 116 10.00 -17.47 16.12
C GLU A 116 11.23 -17.72 17.01
N ASP A 117 11.63 -18.99 17.14
CA ASP A 117 12.77 -19.39 17.95
C ASP A 117 14.10 -19.12 17.24
N ALA A 118 14.70 -17.98 17.57
CA ALA A 118 16.00 -17.58 17.04
C ALA A 118 17.20 -18.42 17.54
N SER A 119 16.99 -19.37 18.45
CA SER A 119 18.01 -20.36 18.84
C SER A 119 18.04 -21.57 17.90
N ASN A 120 17.00 -21.77 17.09
CA ASN A 120 16.96 -22.85 16.11
C ASN A 120 17.92 -22.57 14.94
N PHE A 121 19.04 -23.29 14.92
CA PHE A 121 20.09 -23.15 13.92
C PHE A 121 19.65 -23.60 12.52
N GLU A 122 18.91 -24.70 12.42
CA GLU A 122 18.43 -25.26 11.15
C GLU A 122 17.55 -24.25 10.40
N LYS A 123 16.71 -23.49 11.13
CA LYS A 123 15.88 -22.44 10.54
C LYS A 123 16.70 -21.26 10.02
N TRP A 124 17.82 -20.92 10.66
CA TRP A 124 18.76 -19.92 10.12
C TRP A 124 19.45 -20.40 8.84
N GLN A 125 19.83 -21.68 8.79
CA GLN A 125 20.42 -22.29 7.61
C GLN A 125 19.43 -22.33 6.44
N GLN A 126 18.20 -22.74 6.70
CA GLN A 126 17.12 -22.75 5.73
C GLN A 126 16.85 -21.34 5.18
N LEU A 127 16.79 -20.33 6.05
CA LEU A 127 16.63 -18.94 5.63
C LEU A 127 17.80 -18.46 4.74
N CYS A 128 19.03 -18.90 5.01
CA CYS A 128 20.18 -18.58 4.16
C CYS A 128 20.03 -19.20 2.77
N LEU A 129 19.63 -20.48 2.68
CA LEU A 129 19.37 -21.17 1.42
C LEU A 129 18.26 -20.49 0.61
N ASP A 130 17.14 -20.17 1.27
CA ASP A 130 16.00 -19.51 0.64
C ASP A 130 16.34 -18.08 0.20
N CYS A 131 17.29 -17.42 0.86
CA CYS A 131 17.89 -16.17 0.40
C CYS A 131 18.96 -16.38 -0.71
N GLY A 132 19.17 -17.60 -1.19
CA GLY A 132 20.13 -17.94 -2.24
C GLY A 132 21.59 -17.88 -1.81
N ILE A 133 21.91 -18.12 -0.53
CA ILE A 133 23.28 -18.35 -0.06
C ILE A 133 23.60 -19.82 -0.29
N LYS A 134 24.49 -20.11 -1.27
CA LYS A 134 24.83 -21.49 -1.67
C LYS A 134 25.71 -22.20 -0.63
N LEU A 135 26.64 -21.47 -0.02
CA LEU A 135 27.51 -21.98 1.05
C LEU A 135 26.90 -21.57 2.38
N VAL A 136 26.03 -22.42 2.91
CA VAL A 136 25.33 -22.15 4.16
C VAL A 136 26.33 -22.17 5.32
N PRO A 137 26.38 -21.11 6.15
CA PRO A 137 27.30 -21.08 7.27
C PRO A 137 27.00 -22.14 8.33
N ASP A 138 28.03 -22.49 9.12
CA ASP A 138 28.01 -23.52 10.16
C ASP A 138 27.59 -22.99 11.54
N SER A 139 27.28 -21.69 11.63
CA SER A 139 26.89 -21.06 12.89
C SER A 139 25.82 -19.98 12.70
N ILE A 140 24.92 -19.86 13.69
CA ILE A 140 23.88 -18.83 13.73
C ILE A 140 24.49 -17.43 13.56
N LYS A 141 25.65 -17.17 14.16
CA LYS A 141 26.33 -15.87 14.08
C LYS A 141 26.73 -15.54 12.64
N GLN A 142 27.28 -16.50 11.90
CA GLN A 142 27.66 -16.31 10.51
C GLN A 142 26.42 -16.22 9.59
N CYS A 143 25.39 -17.06 9.80
CA CYS A 143 24.12 -16.93 9.07
C CYS A 143 23.55 -15.52 9.18
N LYS A 144 23.51 -14.98 10.41
CA LYS A 144 23.05 -13.61 10.67
C LYS A 144 23.91 -12.56 9.98
N LEU A 145 25.23 -12.77 9.91
CA LEU A 145 26.15 -11.85 9.23
C LEU A 145 25.88 -11.81 7.73
N GLU A 146 25.79 -12.98 7.08
CA GLU A 146 25.54 -13.07 5.63
C GLU A 146 24.18 -12.50 5.25
N LEU A 147 23.13 -12.82 6.02
CA LEU A 147 21.79 -12.28 5.78
C LEU A 147 21.73 -10.73 5.86
N ARG A 148 22.50 -10.10 6.77
CA ARG A 148 22.57 -8.63 6.87
C ARG A 148 23.32 -7.96 5.71
N ARG A 149 24.15 -8.72 4.99
CA ARG A 149 24.85 -8.24 3.80
C ARG A 149 23.92 -8.21 2.60
N LEU A 150 22.93 -9.08 2.58
CA LEU A 150 21.93 -9.11 1.53
C LEU A 150 21.04 -7.86 1.59
N SER A 151 20.82 -7.28 0.43
CA SER A 151 19.85 -6.20 0.25
C SER A 151 18.63 -6.79 -0.43
N ILE A 152 17.70 -7.36 0.34
CA ILE A 152 16.48 -8.00 -0.15
C ILE A 152 15.26 -7.28 0.41
N ASN A 153 14.23 -7.07 -0.41
CA ASN A 153 12.94 -6.61 0.08
C ASN A 153 12.16 -7.79 0.68
N ILE A 154 11.57 -7.60 1.87
CA ILE A 154 10.82 -8.66 2.58
C ILE A 154 9.65 -9.21 1.74
N TYR A 155 8.91 -8.36 1.01
CA TYR A 155 7.85 -8.87 0.12
C TYR A 155 8.41 -9.68 -1.05
N ASP A 156 9.55 -9.27 -1.63
CA ASP A 156 10.19 -10.04 -2.71
C ASP A 156 10.67 -11.41 -2.21
N PHE A 157 11.19 -11.48 -0.98
CA PHE A 157 11.50 -12.74 -0.29
C PHE A 157 10.28 -13.65 -0.18
N LEU A 158 9.16 -13.11 0.31
CA LEU A 158 7.96 -13.90 0.55
C LEU A 158 7.28 -14.36 -0.74
N ASN A 159 7.30 -13.52 -1.78
CA ASN A 159 6.79 -13.89 -3.10
C ASN A 159 7.68 -14.97 -3.74
N ALA A 160 9.00 -14.79 -3.72
CA ALA A 160 9.93 -15.79 -4.23
C ALA A 160 9.77 -17.12 -3.50
N LYS A 161 9.62 -17.11 -2.16
CA LYS A 161 9.37 -18.34 -1.39
C LYS A 161 8.08 -19.05 -1.79
N ARG A 162 7.00 -18.30 -2.07
CA ARG A 162 5.72 -18.85 -2.55
C ARG A 162 5.85 -19.51 -3.92
N GLU A 163 6.70 -18.96 -4.77
CA GLU A 163 6.97 -19.46 -6.12
C GLU A 163 8.13 -20.46 -6.17
N GLU A 164 8.66 -20.86 -5.01
CA GLU A 164 9.84 -21.73 -4.88
C GLU A 164 11.09 -21.22 -5.64
N GLN A 165 11.23 -19.89 -5.68
CA GLN A 165 12.33 -19.17 -6.31
C GLN A 165 13.23 -18.48 -5.28
N VAL A 166 14.41 -18.06 -5.76
CA VAL A 166 15.33 -17.20 -5.00
C VAL A 166 14.90 -15.74 -5.15
N PRO A 167 14.87 -14.95 -4.07
CA PRO A 167 14.47 -13.56 -4.15
C PRO A 167 15.46 -12.69 -4.90
N TYR A 168 14.92 -11.61 -5.48
CA TYR A 168 15.73 -10.56 -6.07
C TYR A 168 16.63 -9.89 -5.03
N LYS A 169 17.93 -9.87 -5.31
CA LYS A 169 18.96 -9.22 -4.51
C LYS A 169 19.31 -7.89 -5.14
N PHE A 170 19.03 -6.81 -4.42
CA PHE A 170 19.46 -5.49 -4.84
C PHE A 170 20.98 -5.41 -4.80
N PRO A 171 21.60 -4.69 -5.75
CA PRO A 171 23.05 -4.57 -5.84
C PRO A 171 23.66 -3.78 -4.65
N SER A 172 22.84 -3.02 -3.93
CA SER A 172 23.27 -2.30 -2.73
C SER A 172 22.10 -1.96 -1.82
N LYS A 173 22.41 -1.65 -0.55
CA LYS A 173 21.43 -1.12 0.41
C LYS A 173 20.77 0.17 -0.10
N LYS A 174 21.55 1.05 -0.75
CA LYS A 174 21.03 2.29 -1.34
C LYS A 174 20.00 2.02 -2.43
N ALA A 175 20.22 1.01 -3.28
CA ALA A 175 19.26 0.59 -4.29
C ALA A 175 17.97 0.05 -3.66
N LEU A 176 18.08 -0.75 -2.59
CA LEU A 176 16.93 -1.23 -1.83
C LEU A 176 16.17 -0.07 -1.15
N VAL A 177 16.85 0.87 -0.50
CA VAL A 177 16.20 2.05 0.11
C VAL A 177 15.43 2.85 -0.94
N LYS A 178 16.00 3.05 -2.14
CA LYS A 178 15.31 3.72 -3.26
C LYS A 178 14.05 2.96 -3.69
N ASP A 179 14.07 1.63 -3.71
CA ASP A 179 12.88 0.84 -4.01
C ASP A 179 11.82 0.93 -2.89
N LEU A 180 12.25 0.92 -1.62
CA LEU A 180 11.39 1.08 -0.46
C LEU A 180 10.69 2.45 -0.39
N GLN A 181 11.18 3.48 -1.08
CA GLN A 181 10.48 4.76 -1.20
C GLN A 181 9.19 4.67 -2.02
N ARG A 182 9.02 3.62 -2.84
CA ARG A 182 7.80 3.41 -3.63
C ARG A 182 6.61 3.04 -2.71
N PRO A 183 5.40 3.57 -2.97
CA PRO A 183 4.22 3.24 -2.17
C PRO A 183 3.96 1.72 -2.14
N GLY A 184 3.75 1.17 -0.95
CA GLY A 184 3.44 -0.24 -0.77
C GLY A 184 4.62 -1.21 -0.77
N ARG A 185 5.86 -0.75 -1.02
CA ARG A 185 7.06 -1.60 -0.98
C ARG A 185 7.64 -1.78 0.43
N LYS A 186 7.29 -0.92 1.39
CA LYS A 186 7.71 -1.04 2.80
C LYS A 186 6.89 -2.10 3.52
N TYR A 187 7.57 -3.10 4.07
CA TYR A 187 6.96 -4.05 4.97
C TYR A 187 6.65 -3.40 6.33
N PRO A 188 5.51 -3.69 6.98
CA PRO A 188 5.16 -3.08 8.28
C PRO A 188 6.21 -3.36 9.36
N LEU A 189 6.74 -2.29 9.96
CA LEU A 189 7.82 -2.36 10.94
C LEU A 189 7.46 -3.24 12.15
N GLU A 190 6.24 -3.08 12.68
CA GLU A 190 5.74 -3.84 13.83
C GLU A 190 5.75 -5.35 13.59
N LEU A 191 5.30 -5.78 12.39
CA LEU A 191 5.27 -7.19 12.03
C LEU A 191 6.68 -7.76 11.88
N ALA A 192 7.61 -7.00 11.30
CA ALA A 192 8.97 -7.47 11.12
C ALA A 192 9.77 -7.47 12.42
N LYS A 193 9.48 -6.56 13.37
CA LYS A 193 10.09 -6.57 14.70
C LYS A 193 9.57 -7.73 15.57
N GLY A 194 8.34 -8.17 15.35
CA GLY A 194 7.72 -9.30 16.06
C GLY A 194 8.42 -10.65 15.83
N ASN A 195 9.09 -10.84 14.69
CA ASN A 195 9.80 -12.08 14.37
C ASN A 195 11.31 -11.83 14.17
N LYS A 196 12.14 -12.51 14.95
CA LYS A 196 13.61 -12.31 14.96
C LYS A 196 14.29 -12.64 13.62
N PHE A 197 13.73 -13.57 12.85
CA PHE A 197 14.21 -13.91 11.50
C PHE A 197 13.80 -12.83 10.49
N LEU A 198 12.55 -12.34 10.51
CA LEU A 198 12.15 -11.21 9.66
C LEU A 198 12.95 -9.94 9.97
N ARG A 199 13.20 -9.69 11.25
CA ARG A 199 13.92 -8.51 11.73
C ARG A 199 15.31 -8.39 11.11
N ILE A 200 15.96 -9.50 10.74
CA ILE A 200 17.31 -9.41 10.17
C ILE A 200 17.34 -8.91 8.72
N LEU A 201 16.24 -9.11 7.99
CA LEU A 201 16.08 -8.66 6.61
C LEU A 201 15.58 -7.21 6.53
N LEU A 202 15.20 -6.61 7.66
CA LEU A 202 14.85 -5.20 7.70
C LEU A 202 16.07 -4.33 7.39
N VAL A 203 15.84 -3.35 6.53
CA VAL A 203 16.81 -2.30 6.23
C VAL A 203 16.32 -0.99 6.81
N GLU A 204 17.12 -0.41 7.69
CA GLU A 204 16.89 0.94 8.20
C GLU A 204 17.17 1.94 7.07
N CYS A 205 16.14 2.73 6.74
CA CYS A 205 16.23 3.80 5.78
C CYS A 205 16.60 5.07 6.56
N TRP A 206 17.89 5.37 6.65
CA TRP A 206 18.40 6.67 7.15
C TRP A 206 18.50 7.66 5.99
#